data_AF-A0A3D3CGU3-F1
#
_entry.id   AF-A0A3D3CGU3-F1
#
_cell.length_a   1.000
_cell.length_b   1.000
_cell.length_c   1.000
_cell.angle_alpha   90.00
_cell.angle_beta   90.00
_cell.angle_gamma   90.00
#
_symmetry.space_group_name_H-M   'P 1'
#
loop_
_entity.id
_entity.type
_entity.pdbx_description
1 polymer ?
#
loop_
_entity_poly.entity_id
_entity_poly.type
_entity_poly.pdbx_seq_one_letter_code
_entity_poly.pdbx_strand_id
1 'polypeptide(L)' 'MREIHVSVIRDEVKRLFLEAAYVLPSDVKEGLIQGARDEASDLARSVLRTIAENSTVAAEGAFPLC' A
#
# COMPACT_ATOMS: atom_id res chain seq x y z
N MET A 1 13.92 -22.67 -27.39
CA MET A 1 12.71 -22.30 -26.61
C MET A 1 13.14 -22.20 -25.16
N ARG A 2 12.79 -21.14 -24.43
CA ARG A 2 13.09 -21.06 -22.98
C ARG A 2 11.94 -21.68 -22.21
N GLU A 3 12.23 -22.63 -21.34
CA GLU A 3 11.23 -23.26 -20.46
C GLU A 3 11.19 -22.50 -19.12
N ILE A 4 9.97 -22.29 -18.59
CA ILE A 4 9.73 -21.69 -17.27
C ILE A 4 8.82 -22.64 -16.50
N HIS A 5 9.23 -22.99 -15.29
CA HIS A 5 8.44 -23.86 -14.43
C HIS A 5 7.22 -23.11 -13.87
N VAL A 6 6.05 -23.74 -13.87
CA VAL A 6 4.77 -23.13 -13.44
C VAL A 6 4.83 -22.58 -12.01
N SER A 7 5.64 -23.18 -11.13
CA SER A 7 5.82 -22.69 -9.76
C SER A 7 6.36 -21.27 -9.72
N VAL A 8 7.23 -20.88 -10.66
CA VAL A 8 7.78 -19.53 -10.74
C VAL A 8 6.66 -18.52 -10.96
N ILE A 9 5.74 -18.82 -11.88
CA ILE A 9 4.60 -17.94 -12.17
C ILE A 9 3.67 -17.87 -10.95
N ARG A 10 3.34 -19.02 -10.36
CA ARG A 10 2.47 -19.10 -9.17
C ARG A 10 3.01 -18.26 -8.02
N ASP A 11 4.28 -18.44 -7.70
CA ASP A 11 4.92 -17.80 -6.55
C ASP A 11 5.04 -16.30 -6.77
N GLU A 12 5.30 -15.88 -8.02
CA GLU A 12 5.43 -14.47 -8.34
C GLU A 12 4.10 -13.73 -8.42
N VAL A 13 3.05 -14.38 -8.91
CA VAL A 13 1.68 -13.85 -8.80
C VAL A 13 1.31 -13.68 -7.33
N LYS A 14 1.56 -14.68 -6.48
CA LYS A 14 1.31 -14.57 -5.03
C LYS A 14 2.06 -13.38 -4.43
N ARG A 15 3.34 -13.21 -4.76
CA ARG A 15 4.16 -12.10 -4.26
C ARG A 15 3.57 -10.75 -4.66
N LEU A 16 3.22 -10.58 -5.92
CA LEU A 16 2.65 -9.32 -6.45
C LEU A 16 1.32 -8.96 -5.78
N PHE A 17 0.44 -9.93 -5.54
CA PHE A 17 -0.83 -9.68 -4.86
C PHE A 17 -0.64 -9.32 -3.38
N LEU A 18 0.32 -9.95 -2.69
CA LEU A 18 0.65 -9.55 -1.32
C LEU A 18 1.25 -8.13 -1.28
N GLU A 19 2.17 -7.82 -2.18
CA GLU A 19 2.75 -6.48 -2.28
C GLU A 19 1.66 -5.43 -2.51
N ALA A 20 0.78 -5.63 -3.48
CA ALA A 20 -0.29 -4.71 -3.81
C ALA A 20 -1.35 -4.54 -2.68
N ALA A 21 -1.61 -5.60 -1.91
CA ALA A 21 -2.62 -5.57 -0.85
C ALA A 21 -2.11 -4.93 0.46
N TYR A 22 -0.79 -4.96 0.71
CA TYR A 22 -0.22 -4.56 1.99
C TYR A 22 0.70 -3.33 1.91
N VAL A 23 1.21 -2.98 0.72
CA VAL A 23 2.19 -1.90 0.55
C VAL A 23 1.67 -0.85 -0.42
N LEU A 24 1.46 0.38 0.09
CA LEU A 24 1.26 1.53 -0.78
C LEU A 24 2.58 1.93 -1.46
N PRO A 25 2.56 2.25 -2.76
CA PRO A 25 3.67 2.92 -3.43
C PRO A 25 4.10 4.21 -2.69
N SER A 26 5.40 4.53 -2.75
CA SER A 26 5.98 5.64 -1.98
C SER A 26 5.39 7.00 -2.36
N ASP A 27 5.14 7.22 -3.66
CA ASP A 27 4.52 8.44 -4.18
C ASP A 27 3.10 8.65 -3.64
N VAL A 28 2.31 7.58 -3.54
CA VAL A 28 0.97 7.63 -2.94
C VAL A 28 1.05 7.94 -1.46
N LYS A 29 1.93 7.25 -0.72
CA LYS A 29 2.13 7.49 0.72
C LYS A 29 2.59 8.91 1.02
N GLU A 30 3.53 9.41 0.24
CA GLU A 30 4.02 10.80 0.33
C GLU A 30 2.91 11.80 -0.02
N GLY A 31 2.12 11.53 -1.05
CA GLY A 31 0.95 12.34 -1.41
C GLY A 31 -0.06 12.48 -0.28
N LEU A 32 -0.37 11.39 0.44
CA LEU A 32 -1.24 11.41 1.62
C LEU A 32 -0.67 12.29 2.74
N ILE A 33 0.64 12.16 3.01
CA ILE A 33 1.32 12.92 4.06
C ILE A 33 1.36 14.41 3.71
N GLN A 34 1.68 14.78 2.47
CA GLN A 34 1.71 16.18 2.05
C GLN A 34 0.31 16.77 2.01
N GLY A 35 -0.68 16.04 1.47
CA GLY A 35 -2.07 16.47 1.51
C GLY A 35 -2.54 16.76 2.94
N ALA A 36 -2.21 15.88 3.90
CA ALA A 36 -2.52 16.12 5.31
C ALA A 36 -1.78 17.31 5.94
N ARG A 37 -0.64 17.75 5.38
CA ARG A 37 0.08 18.93 5.87
C ARG A 37 -0.54 20.22 5.35
N ASP A 38 -0.96 20.22 4.10
CA ASP A 38 -1.42 21.41 3.39
C ASP A 38 -2.94 21.63 3.49
N GLU A 39 -3.69 20.60 3.89
CA GLU A 39 -5.16 20.64 3.97
C GLU A 39 -5.67 21.63 5.03
N ALA A 40 -6.56 22.54 4.63
CA ALA A 40 -7.15 23.56 5.49
C ALA A 40 -8.26 23.02 6.41
N SER A 41 -9.00 22.00 5.96
CA SER A 41 -10.06 21.37 6.73
C SER A 41 -9.50 20.35 7.74
N ASP A 42 -9.74 20.58 9.02
CA ASP A 42 -9.31 19.66 10.09
C ASP A 42 -9.89 18.25 9.90
N LEU A 43 -11.13 18.15 9.41
CA LEU A 43 -11.76 16.87 9.12
C LEU A 43 -11.01 16.14 7.99
N ALA A 44 -10.80 16.78 6.85
CA ALA A 44 -10.11 16.15 5.71
C ALA A 44 -8.66 15.80 6.07
N ARG A 45 -7.98 16.66 6.82
CA ARG A 45 -6.66 16.41 7.38
C ARG A 45 -6.62 15.14 8.22
N SER A 46 -7.58 14.96 9.12
CA SER A 46 -7.65 13.76 9.97
C SER A 46 -7.85 12.49 9.15
N VAL A 47 -8.72 12.53 8.12
CA VAL A 47 -8.96 11.39 7.23
C VAL A 47 -7.69 10.98 6.50
N LEU A 48 -6.95 11.95 5.93
CA LEU A 48 -5.69 11.67 5.22
C LEU A 48 -4.64 11.04 6.14
N ARG A 49 -4.54 11.50 7.40
CA ARG A 49 -3.66 10.90 8.41
C ARG A 49 -4.07 9.46 8.73
N THR A 50 -5.36 9.21 8.94
CA THR A 50 -5.87 7.86 9.20
C THR A 50 -5.54 6.89 8.07
N ILE A 51 -5.66 7.32 6.80
CA ILE A 51 -5.29 6.49 5.65
C ILE A 51 -3.78 6.20 5.65
N ALA A 52 -2.95 7.22 5.91
CA ALA A 52 -1.50 7.03 5.99
C ALA A 52 -1.07 6.10 7.15
N GLU A 53 -1.74 6.19 8.30
CA GLU A 53 -1.54 5.30 9.44
C GLU A 53 -1.96 3.86 9.11
N ASN A 54 -3.14 3.69 8.52
CA ASN A 54 -3.60 2.38 8.05
C ASN A 54 -2.59 1.73 7.09
N SER A 55 -2.01 2.50 6.17
CA SER A 55 -0.97 1.97 5.27
C SER A 55 0.28 1.47 5.99
N THR A 56 0.60 2.06 7.14
CA THR A 56 1.75 1.63 7.95
C THR A 56 1.42 0.35 8.71
N VAL A 57 0.21 0.24 9.25
CA VAL A 57 -0.28 -0.99 9.90
C VAL A 57 -0.40 -2.13 8.90
N ALA A 58 -0.90 -1.86 7.69
CA ALA A 58 -1.00 -2.88 6.65
C ALA A 58 0.38 -3.44 6.27
N ALA A 59 1.41 -2.60 6.17
CA ALA A 59 2.76 -3.04 5.86
C ALA A 59 3.36 -4.03 6.89
N GLU A 60 2.78 -4.16 8.10
CA GLU A 60 3.16 -5.17 9.10
C GLU A 60 2.66 -6.59 8.74
N GLY A 61 1.76 -6.72 7.76
CA GLY A 61 1.33 -7.99 7.17
C GLY A 61 0.18 -8.69 7.90
N ALA A 62 -0.39 -8.11 8.96
CA ALA A 62 -1.52 -8.69 9.70
C ALA A 62 -2.87 -8.49 8.99
N PHE A 63 -3.13 -7.27 8.50
CA PHE A 63 -4.39 -6.89 7.83
C PHE A 63 -4.08 -6.12 6.54
N PRO A 64 -4.79 -6.38 5.42
CA PRO A 64 -4.58 -5.65 4.17
C PRO A 64 -5.06 -4.19 4.28
N LEU A 65 -4.71 -3.38 3.28
CA LEU A 65 -5.15 -1.98 3.15
C LEU A 65 -6.69 -1.82 3.11
N CYS A 66 -7.41 -2.84 2.62
CA CYS A 66 -8.87 -2.88 2.52
C CYS A 66 -9.41 -4.31 2.72
#